data_AF-A0A1C6H913-F1
#
_entry.id   AF-A0A1C6H913-F1
#
_cell.length_a   1.000
_cell.length_b   1.000
_cell.length_c   1.000
_cell.angle_alpha   90.00
_cell.angle_beta   90.00
_cell.angle_gamma   90.00
#
_symmetry.space_group_name_H-M   'P 1'
#
loop_
_entity.id
_entity.type
_entity.pdbx_description
1 polymer ?
#
loop_
_entity_poly.entity_id
_entity_poly.type
_entity_poly.pdbx_seq_one_letter_code
_entity_poly.pdbx_strand_id
1 'polypeptide(L)'
;MKNLYIPKGKTLHYEALSCQNIVNDGVLVVDETLRARNISGKGFLDAGTISARHVGAMDIECAAIVGETLAAERVCAAEVTLSGPAVVSCYLEAEYVETPKLTVGKSNIGTLNAPDVVNLPEKKRGITRALVAGFFCRLWLSLTRRVPVDASYVPAEDPVTEDAGNQAAEQTPADTQPGEAVQNESVSTDLEDDFEFKRLKAMYCLLKDSGYTLRLSQREETETPPPGGGVASISFPEAA
;
A
#
# COMPACT_ATOMS: atom_id res chain seq x y z
N MET A 1 30.75 1.10 -27.39
CA MET A 1 29.49 0.36 -27.15
C MET A 1 28.69 1.17 -26.13
N LYS A 2 27.45 1.56 -26.43
CA LYS A 2 26.65 2.43 -25.56
C LYS A 2 25.76 1.59 -24.66
N ASN A 3 25.86 1.80 -23.35
CA ASN A 3 24.95 1.26 -22.35
C ASN A 3 23.98 2.38 -21.97
N LEU A 4 22.70 2.06 -21.84
CA LEU A 4 21.68 3.00 -21.41
C LEU A 4 21.16 2.60 -20.02
N TYR A 5 21.19 3.55 -19.09
CA TYR A 5 20.59 3.37 -17.77
C TYR A 5 19.51 4.41 -17.56
N ILE A 6 18.33 3.95 -17.16
CA ILE A 6 17.16 4.78 -16.90
C ILE A 6 16.79 4.59 -15.43
N PRO A 7 17.05 5.59 -14.57
CA PRO A 7 16.71 5.48 -13.17
C PRO A 7 15.20 5.60 -12.95
N LYS A 8 14.74 5.13 -11.80
CA LYS A 8 13.35 5.23 -11.36
C LYS A 8 12.84 6.67 -11.44
N GLY A 9 11.62 6.85 -11.92
CA GLY A 9 10.96 8.15 -12.04
C GLY A 9 11.44 9.01 -13.21
N LYS A 10 12.34 8.51 -14.07
CA LYS A 10 12.65 9.14 -15.36
C LYS A 10 11.94 8.42 -16.50
N THR A 11 11.44 9.22 -17.42
CA THR A 11 10.86 8.77 -18.69
C THR A 11 11.76 9.21 -19.82
N LEU A 12 12.13 8.28 -20.70
CA LEU A 12 12.86 8.60 -21.93
C LEU A 12 11.99 8.21 -23.12
N HIS A 13 11.84 9.16 -24.05
CA HIS A 13 11.23 8.95 -25.34
C HIS A 13 12.30 8.96 -26.43
N TYR A 14 12.25 7.96 -27.30
CA TYR A 14 13.05 7.88 -28.50
C TYR A 14 12.17 7.42 -29.66
N GLU A 15 12.49 7.84 -30.87
CA GLU A 15 11.83 7.31 -32.07
C GLU A 15 12.37 5.89 -32.36
N ALA A 16 13.70 5.77 -32.46
CA ALA A 16 14.40 4.50 -32.58
C ALA A 16 15.61 4.46 -31.63
N LEU A 17 15.79 3.32 -30.95
CA LEU A 17 16.87 3.14 -29.98
C LEU A 17 17.67 1.89 -30.28
N SER A 18 18.97 2.05 -30.51
CA SER A 18 19.92 0.94 -30.64
C SER A 18 20.98 1.01 -29.56
N CYS A 19 21.01 0.00 -28.69
CA CYS A 19 21.96 -0.13 -27.59
C CYS A 19 22.45 -1.58 -27.46
N GLN A 20 23.48 -1.80 -26.66
CA GLN A 20 23.91 -3.17 -26.35
C GLN A 20 23.23 -3.66 -25.08
N ASN A 21 23.40 -2.94 -23.98
CA ASN A 21 22.76 -3.25 -22.71
C ASN A 21 21.88 -2.07 -22.28
N ILE A 22 20.64 -2.37 -21.93
CA ILE A 22 19.67 -1.43 -21.39
C ILE A 22 19.29 -1.89 -20.00
N VAL A 23 19.43 -1.00 -19.02
CA VAL A 23 18.94 -1.20 -17.66
C VAL A 23 17.85 -0.16 -17.42
N ASN A 24 16.59 -0.60 -17.47
CA ASN A 24 15.42 0.25 -17.32
C ASN A 24 14.75 0.01 -15.97
N ASP A 25 14.87 0.97 -15.05
CA ASP A 25 14.12 1.01 -13.80
C ASP A 25 13.04 2.11 -13.79
N GLY A 26 12.92 2.88 -14.88
CA GLY A 26 11.95 3.95 -15.06
C GLY A 26 10.92 3.61 -16.12
N VAL A 27 10.73 4.53 -17.05
CA VAL A 27 9.82 4.36 -18.21
C VAL A 27 10.64 4.60 -19.48
N LEU A 28 10.59 3.64 -20.40
CA LEU A 28 11.22 3.75 -21.71
C LEU A 28 10.12 3.62 -22.76
N VAL A 29 9.96 4.67 -23.56
CA VAL A 29 9.02 4.69 -24.69
C VAL A 29 9.81 4.81 -25.99
N VAL A 30 9.56 3.90 -26.92
CA VAL A 30 10.23 3.84 -28.23
C VAL A 30 9.22 3.64 -29.35
N ASP A 31 8.95 4.68 -30.13
CA ASP A 31 7.82 4.66 -31.07
C ASP A 31 7.96 3.58 -32.17
N GLU A 32 9.16 3.39 -32.72
CA GLU A 32 9.40 2.45 -33.82
C GLU A 32 10.10 1.16 -33.39
N THR A 33 11.43 1.22 -33.23
CA THR A 33 12.27 0.03 -33.07
C THR A 33 13.24 0.16 -31.90
N LEU A 34 13.15 -0.81 -30.99
CA LEU A 34 14.06 -0.99 -29.88
C LEU A 34 14.97 -2.19 -30.16
N ARG A 35 16.23 -1.90 -30.47
CA ARG A 35 17.23 -2.93 -30.73
C ARG A 35 18.25 -2.98 -29.61
N ALA A 36 18.26 -4.07 -28.86
CA ALA A 36 19.19 -4.28 -27.76
C ALA A 36 19.78 -5.69 -27.79
N ARG A 37 20.91 -5.91 -27.13
CA ARG A 37 21.38 -7.29 -26.89
C ARG A 37 20.77 -7.84 -25.60
N ASN A 38 20.78 -7.03 -24.55
CA ASN A 38 20.21 -7.38 -23.26
C ASN A 38 19.40 -6.20 -22.70
N ILE A 39 18.14 -6.45 -22.39
CA ILE A 39 17.25 -5.51 -21.70
C ILE A 39 16.98 -6.10 -20.33
N SER A 40 17.18 -5.32 -19.29
CA SER A 40 16.97 -5.75 -17.91
C SER A 40 16.43 -4.58 -17.09
N GLY A 41 15.85 -4.88 -15.94
CA GLY A 41 15.38 -3.88 -14.99
C GLY A 41 13.92 -4.13 -14.59
N LYS A 42 13.38 -3.23 -13.77
CA LYS A 42 12.02 -3.32 -13.23
C LYS A 42 11.10 -2.19 -13.69
N GLY A 43 11.48 -1.52 -14.77
CA GLY A 43 10.72 -0.43 -15.36
C GLY A 43 9.60 -0.90 -16.26
N PHE A 44 8.89 0.10 -16.80
CA PHE A 44 7.90 -0.02 -17.84
C PHE A 44 8.56 0.18 -19.21
N LEU A 45 8.23 -0.68 -20.16
CA LEU A 45 8.77 -0.65 -21.51
C LEU A 45 7.62 -0.60 -22.51
N ASP A 46 7.52 0.52 -23.22
CA ASP A 46 6.60 0.70 -24.35
C ASP A 46 7.44 0.85 -25.61
N ALA A 47 7.25 -0.06 -26.57
CA ALA A 47 7.98 0.02 -27.82
C ALA A 47 7.20 -0.57 -28.99
N GLY A 48 7.28 0.03 -30.19
CA GLY A 48 6.68 -0.54 -31.40
C GLY A 48 7.15 -1.98 -31.65
N THR A 49 8.44 -2.17 -31.96
CA THR A 49 9.06 -3.50 -32.14
C THR A 49 10.29 -3.67 -31.26
N ILE A 50 10.33 -4.73 -30.46
CA ILE A 50 11.45 -5.07 -29.58
C ILE A 50 12.25 -6.21 -30.20
N SER A 51 13.49 -5.94 -30.59
CA SER A 51 14.44 -6.93 -31.07
C SER A 51 15.60 -7.05 -30.08
N ALA A 52 15.56 -8.05 -29.21
CA ALA A 52 16.66 -8.30 -28.28
C ALA A 52 16.85 -9.77 -27.93
N ARG A 53 18.09 -10.19 -27.62
CA ARG A 53 18.35 -11.59 -27.24
C ARG A 53 17.69 -11.92 -25.90
N HIS A 54 17.96 -11.10 -24.89
CA HIS A 54 17.36 -11.26 -23.57
C HIS A 54 16.52 -10.03 -23.24
N VAL A 55 15.25 -10.26 -22.93
CA VAL A 55 14.29 -9.21 -22.57
C VAL A 55 13.81 -9.46 -21.15
N GLY A 56 14.13 -8.52 -20.26
CA GLY A 56 13.74 -8.51 -18.86
C GLY A 56 13.16 -7.16 -18.46
N ALA A 57 11.88 -7.11 -18.10
CA ALA A 57 11.21 -5.91 -17.60
C ALA A 57 10.05 -6.28 -16.66
N MET A 58 9.46 -5.30 -15.98
CA MET A 58 8.27 -5.56 -15.16
C MET A 58 7.02 -5.64 -16.06
N ASP A 59 6.77 -4.56 -16.81
CA ASP A 59 5.68 -4.44 -17.77
C ASP A 59 6.24 -4.16 -19.16
N ILE A 60 5.73 -4.87 -20.16
CA ILE A 60 6.11 -4.71 -21.56
C ILE A 60 4.84 -4.51 -22.39
N GLU A 61 4.78 -3.40 -23.11
CA GLU A 61 3.77 -3.10 -24.11
C GLU A 61 4.46 -2.90 -25.46
N CYS A 62 4.02 -3.66 -26.47
CA CYS A 62 4.62 -3.56 -27.80
C CYS A 62 3.73 -4.12 -28.89
N ALA A 63 4.07 -3.88 -30.15
CA ALA A 63 3.42 -4.57 -31.26
C ALA A 63 4.05 -5.95 -31.49
N ALA A 64 5.38 -6.02 -31.54
CA ALA A 64 6.09 -7.27 -31.80
C ALA A 64 7.34 -7.44 -30.92
N ILE A 65 7.55 -8.65 -30.40
CA ILE A 65 8.77 -9.05 -29.68
C ILE A 65 9.47 -10.15 -30.46
N VAL A 66 10.74 -9.92 -30.78
CA VAL A 66 11.62 -10.90 -31.42
C VAL A 66 12.87 -11.08 -30.58
N GLY A 67 13.15 -12.32 -30.16
CA GLY A 67 14.26 -12.56 -29.25
C GLY A 67 14.59 -14.02 -28.97
N GLU A 68 15.44 -14.23 -27.97
CA GLU A 68 15.85 -15.57 -27.52
C GLU A 68 15.16 -15.94 -26.20
N THR A 69 15.15 -15.03 -25.22
CA THR A 69 14.50 -15.28 -23.92
C THR A 69 13.69 -14.07 -23.46
N LEU A 70 12.53 -14.33 -22.88
CA LEU A 70 11.65 -13.30 -22.31
C LEU A 70 11.39 -13.60 -20.83
N ALA A 71 11.55 -12.60 -19.98
CA ALA A 71 11.24 -12.66 -18.56
C ALA A 71 10.51 -11.38 -18.12
N ALA A 72 9.22 -11.48 -17.84
CA ALA A 72 8.43 -10.32 -17.44
C ALA A 72 7.36 -10.64 -16.40
N GLU A 73 6.82 -9.60 -15.76
CA GLU A 73 5.62 -9.75 -14.92
C GLU A 73 4.37 -9.70 -15.78
N ARG A 74 4.25 -8.67 -16.61
CA ARG A 74 3.14 -8.51 -17.56
C ARG A 74 3.66 -8.20 -18.96
N VAL A 75 3.03 -8.78 -19.96
CA VAL A 75 3.37 -8.61 -21.37
C VAL A 75 2.09 -8.44 -22.18
N CYS A 76 2.02 -7.35 -22.94
CA CYS A 76 1.00 -7.09 -23.93
C CYS A 76 1.69 -6.89 -25.28
N ALA A 77 1.54 -7.84 -26.19
CA ALA A 77 2.21 -7.83 -27.48
C ALA A 77 1.31 -8.43 -28.55
N ALA A 78 1.20 -7.85 -29.75
CA ALA A 78 0.42 -8.52 -30.82
C ALA A 78 1.13 -9.82 -31.26
N GLU A 79 2.44 -9.77 -31.47
CA GLU A 79 3.25 -10.91 -31.89
C GLU A 79 4.44 -11.15 -30.94
N VAL A 80 4.65 -12.39 -30.51
CA VAL A 80 5.79 -12.80 -29.67
C VAL A 80 6.48 -14.00 -30.29
N THR A 81 7.67 -13.78 -30.86
CA THR A 81 8.47 -14.81 -31.53
C THR A 81 9.81 -14.98 -30.82
N LEU A 82 9.97 -16.08 -30.08
CA LEU A 82 11.15 -16.34 -29.27
C LEU A 82 11.77 -17.69 -29.63
N SER A 83 13.09 -17.72 -29.79
CA SER A 83 13.81 -18.97 -30.05
C SER A 83 14.09 -19.81 -28.80
N GLY A 84 13.78 -19.29 -27.62
CA GLY A 84 14.09 -19.90 -26.32
C GLY A 84 12.95 -19.71 -25.30
N PRO A 85 13.21 -19.92 -24.01
CA PRO A 85 12.16 -19.91 -22.99
C PRO A 85 11.57 -18.52 -22.76
N ALA A 86 10.26 -18.49 -22.61
CA ALA A 86 9.48 -17.32 -22.21
C ALA A 86 8.88 -17.54 -20.82
N VAL A 87 9.10 -16.61 -19.90
CA VAL A 87 8.58 -16.65 -18.53
C VAL A 87 7.82 -15.37 -18.25
N VAL A 88 6.51 -15.50 -18.07
CA VAL A 88 5.61 -14.38 -17.73
C VAL A 88 4.90 -14.72 -16.43
N SER A 89 5.23 -14.00 -15.36
CA SER A 89 4.81 -14.42 -14.02
C SER A 89 3.36 -14.06 -13.66
N CYS A 90 2.81 -12.96 -14.21
CA CYS A 90 1.48 -12.48 -13.87
C CYS A 90 0.48 -12.64 -15.02
N TYR A 91 0.68 -11.94 -16.15
CA TYR A 91 -0.29 -11.91 -17.25
C TYR A 91 0.38 -11.73 -18.62
N LEU A 92 -0.02 -12.56 -19.59
CA LEU A 92 0.41 -12.48 -20.99
C LEU A 92 -0.80 -12.27 -21.90
N GLU A 93 -0.79 -11.21 -22.68
CA GLU A 93 -1.77 -10.95 -23.72
C GLU A 93 -1.08 -10.88 -25.07
N ALA A 94 -1.44 -11.79 -25.97
CA ALA A 94 -0.90 -11.78 -27.32
C ALA A 94 -1.80 -12.42 -28.39
N GLU A 95 -1.73 -11.92 -29.62
CA GLU A 95 -2.50 -12.50 -30.73
C GLU A 95 -1.78 -13.74 -31.29
N TYR A 96 -0.46 -13.68 -31.43
CA TYR A 96 0.37 -14.80 -31.88
C TYR A 96 1.59 -15.00 -30.98
N VAL A 97 1.82 -16.22 -30.53
CA VAL A 97 2.98 -16.58 -29.69
C VAL A 97 3.67 -17.82 -30.25
N GLU A 98 4.94 -17.69 -30.61
CA GLU A 98 5.81 -18.78 -31.05
C GLU A 98 7.02 -18.89 -30.11
N THR A 99 7.03 -19.93 -29.27
CA THR A 99 8.11 -20.16 -28.30
C THR A 99 8.30 -21.65 -28.05
N PRO A 100 9.53 -22.17 -27.85
CA PRO A 100 9.74 -23.58 -27.51
C PRO A 100 9.25 -23.95 -26.12
N LYS A 101 9.29 -23.02 -25.16
CA LYS A 101 8.86 -23.24 -23.78
C LYS A 101 8.23 -21.97 -23.23
N LEU A 102 6.95 -22.03 -22.89
CA LEU A 102 6.21 -20.92 -22.29
C LEU A 102 5.85 -21.25 -20.86
N THR A 103 6.28 -20.43 -19.91
CA THR A 103 5.84 -20.49 -18.51
C THR A 103 5.04 -19.25 -18.20
N VAL A 104 3.73 -19.39 -17.95
CA VAL A 104 2.83 -18.25 -17.82
C VAL A 104 1.91 -18.37 -16.60
N GLY A 105 1.61 -17.26 -15.92
CA GLY A 105 0.61 -17.20 -14.86
C GLY A 105 -0.81 -17.23 -15.42
N LYS A 106 -1.26 -16.11 -15.95
CA LYS A 106 -2.53 -15.96 -16.70
C LYS A 106 -2.22 -15.59 -18.14
N SER A 107 -2.99 -16.11 -19.08
CA SER A 107 -2.77 -15.86 -20.50
C SER A 107 -4.08 -15.63 -21.25
N ASN A 108 -4.10 -14.61 -22.11
CA ASN A 108 -5.08 -14.42 -23.17
C ASN A 108 -4.32 -14.46 -24.50
N ILE A 109 -4.33 -15.62 -25.16
CA ILE A 109 -3.56 -15.84 -26.39
C ILE A 109 -4.53 -16.25 -27.50
N GLY A 110 -4.45 -15.57 -28.66
CA GLY A 110 -5.23 -15.92 -29.84
C GLY A 110 -4.75 -17.24 -30.46
N THR A 111 -3.51 -17.24 -30.95
CA THR A 111 -2.86 -18.38 -31.59
C THR A 111 -1.55 -18.69 -30.88
N LEU A 112 -1.40 -19.92 -30.38
CA LEU A 112 -0.23 -20.36 -29.63
C LEU A 112 0.47 -21.51 -30.35
N ASN A 113 1.73 -21.29 -30.71
CA ASN A 113 2.66 -22.29 -31.23
C ASN A 113 3.77 -22.52 -30.20
N ALA A 114 3.47 -23.32 -29.17
CA ALA A 114 4.44 -23.70 -28.15
C ALA A 114 4.30 -25.19 -27.76
N PRO A 115 5.38 -25.99 -27.87
CA PRO A 115 5.32 -27.43 -27.56
C PRO A 115 5.29 -27.71 -26.04
N ASP A 116 5.84 -26.83 -25.21
CA ASP A 116 5.85 -26.98 -23.74
C ASP A 116 5.28 -25.72 -23.07
N VAL A 117 4.09 -25.85 -22.47
CA VAL A 117 3.39 -24.76 -21.76
C VAL A 117 3.20 -25.14 -20.30
N VAL A 118 3.82 -24.37 -19.41
CA VAL A 118 3.75 -24.54 -17.96
C VAL A 118 2.96 -23.39 -17.36
N ASN A 119 1.77 -23.69 -16.86
CA ASN A 119 0.97 -22.70 -16.14
C ASN A 119 1.40 -22.63 -14.68
N LEU A 120 1.87 -21.46 -14.26
CA LEU A 120 2.23 -21.20 -12.87
C LEU A 120 0.95 -21.19 -12.02
N PRO A 121 0.87 -21.98 -10.93
CA PRO A 121 -0.26 -21.92 -10.04
C PRO A 121 -0.33 -20.52 -9.43
N GLU A 122 -1.53 -19.92 -9.40
CA GLU A 122 -1.73 -18.62 -8.77
C GLU A 122 -1.16 -18.65 -7.35
N LYS A 123 -0.18 -17.78 -7.06
CA LYS A 123 0.41 -17.67 -5.74
C LYS A 123 -0.63 -17.08 -4.81
N LYS A 124 -1.47 -17.95 -4.23
CA LYS A 124 -2.35 -17.64 -3.11
C LYS A 124 -1.47 -17.23 -1.94
N ARG A 125 -1.10 -15.96 -1.86
CA ARG A 125 -0.55 -15.37 -0.63
C ARG A 125 -1.63 -15.63 0.41
N GLY A 126 -1.38 -16.58 1.30
CA GLY A 126 -2.37 -17.07 2.25
C GLY A 126 -2.72 -15.97 3.25
N ILE A 127 -3.63 -15.07 2.86
CA ILE A 127 -4.18 -14.02 3.73
C ILE A 127 -4.74 -14.69 4.98
N THR A 128 -5.39 -15.85 4.83
CA THR A 128 -5.85 -16.71 5.94
C THR A 128 -4.72 -17.10 6.89
N ARG A 129 -3.56 -17.52 6.38
CA ARG A 129 -2.40 -17.88 7.20
C ARG A 129 -1.81 -16.67 7.94
N ALA A 130 -1.75 -15.52 7.28
CA ALA A 130 -1.32 -14.27 7.90
C ALA A 130 -2.31 -13.82 9.00
N LEU A 131 -3.61 -13.96 8.75
CA LEU A 131 -4.67 -13.66 9.71
C LEU A 131 -4.60 -14.57 10.93
N VAL A 132 -4.43 -15.87 10.73
CA VAL A 132 -4.30 -16.86 11.81
C VAL A 132 -3.02 -16.59 12.63
N ALA A 133 -1.89 -16.32 11.97
CA ALA A 133 -0.65 -15.98 12.67
C ALA A 133 -0.78 -14.69 13.49
N GLY A 134 -1.41 -13.65 12.92
CA GLY A 134 -1.67 -12.39 13.63
C GLY A 134 -2.61 -12.56 14.83
N PHE A 135 -3.66 -13.38 14.68
CA PHE A 135 -4.58 -13.71 15.78
C PHE A 135 -3.85 -14.48 16.89
N PHE A 136 -3.01 -15.45 16.55
CA PHE A 136 -2.21 -16.20 17.52
C PHE A 136 -1.19 -15.31 18.24
N CYS A 137 -0.50 -14.41 17.52
CA CYS A 137 0.41 -13.43 18.14
C CYS A 137 -0.35 -12.48 19.08
N ARG A 138 -1.55 -12.03 18.71
CA ARG A 138 -2.42 -11.22 19.59
C ARG A 138 -2.86 -12.00 20.83
N LEU A 139 -3.28 -13.25 20.66
CA LEU A 139 -3.70 -14.11 21.76
C LEU A 139 -2.54 -14.37 22.73
N TRP A 140 -1.35 -14.64 22.19
CA TRP A 140 -0.13 -14.82 22.98
C TRP A 140 0.26 -13.55 23.75
N LEU A 141 0.23 -12.39 23.10
CA LEU A 141 0.45 -11.09 23.75
C LEU A 141 -0.63 -10.79 24.81
N SER A 142 -1.88 -11.19 24.57
CA SER A 142 -2.97 -11.03 25.55
C SER A 142 -2.77 -11.91 26.78
N LEU A 143 -2.24 -13.12 26.64
CA LEU A 143 -1.95 -14.01 27.78
C LEU A 143 -0.69 -13.60 28.54
N THR A 144 0.28 -12.99 27.87
CA THR A 144 1.57 -12.59 28.46
C THR A 144 1.59 -11.16 29.00
N ARG A 145 0.57 -10.34 28.72
CA ARG A 145 0.42 -9.02 29.34
C ARG A 145 -0.19 -9.15 30.75
N ARG A 146 0.68 -9.19 31.76
CA ARG A 146 0.33 -8.58 33.05
C ARG A 146 0.11 -7.10 32.78
N VAL A 147 -1.12 -6.64 32.97
CA VAL A 147 -1.50 -5.23 32.90
C VAL A 147 -0.52 -4.40 33.75
N PRO A 148 0.25 -3.44 33.18
CA PRO A 148 0.91 -2.46 34.01
C PRO A 148 -0.20 -1.63 34.65
N VAL A 149 -0.30 -1.72 35.97
CA VAL A 149 -1.14 -0.89 36.83
C VAL A 149 -0.88 0.57 36.51
N ASP A 150 -1.93 1.36 36.35
CA ASP A 150 -1.89 2.80 36.05
C ASP A 150 -0.84 3.51 36.91
N ALA A 151 0.26 3.93 36.30
CA ALA A 151 1.17 4.87 36.92
C ALA A 151 0.52 6.26 36.80
N SER A 152 0.17 6.84 37.95
CA SER A 152 -0.33 8.21 38.05
C SER A 152 0.61 9.17 37.32
N TYR A 153 0.10 9.81 36.28
CA TYR A 153 0.84 10.81 35.51
C TYR A 153 1.15 12.01 36.40
N VAL A 154 2.43 12.25 36.69
CA VAL A 154 2.91 13.52 37.23
C VAL A 154 3.40 14.33 36.03
N PRO A 155 2.81 15.49 35.73
CA PRO A 155 3.30 16.38 34.68
C PRO A 155 4.76 16.75 34.98
N ALA A 156 5.67 16.50 34.03
CA ALA A 156 7.02 17.02 34.10
C ALA A 156 6.96 18.52 33.77
N GLU A 157 7.37 19.35 34.72
CA GLU A 157 7.52 20.79 34.55
C GLU A 157 8.58 21.10 33.48
N ASP A 158 8.28 22.07 32.62
CA ASP A 158 9.15 22.53 31.53
C ASP A 158 10.50 23.04 32.05
N PRO A 159 11.63 22.79 31.37
CA PRO A 159 12.91 23.37 31.75
C PRO A 159 12.94 24.86 31.37
N VAL A 160 12.69 25.72 32.36
CA VAL A 160 13.04 27.14 32.28
C VAL A 160 14.55 27.26 32.11
N THR A 161 14.93 27.96 31.04
CA THR A 161 16.29 28.39 30.74
C THR A 161 16.76 29.34 31.83
N GLU A 162 17.73 28.93 32.65
CA GLU A 162 18.45 29.84 33.54
C GLU A 162 19.73 30.32 32.85
N ASP A 163 19.73 31.58 32.42
CA ASP A 163 20.96 32.38 32.38
C ASP A 163 20.68 33.75 33.02
N ALA A 164 21.47 34.03 34.06
CA ALA A 164 21.82 35.29 34.71
C ALA A 164 20.78 36.43 34.89
N GLY A 165 20.59 36.84 36.15
CA GLY A 165 20.62 38.27 36.49
C GLY A 165 19.53 38.82 37.42
N ASN A 166 19.82 38.81 38.73
CA ASN A 166 19.62 39.87 39.71
C ASN A 166 18.32 40.72 39.79
N GLN A 167 17.77 40.72 41.02
CA GLN A 167 17.10 41.84 41.74
C GLN A 167 15.72 42.27 41.22
N ALA A 168 14.75 42.73 41.99
CA ALA A 168 14.38 42.80 43.40
C ALA A 168 13.02 43.58 43.40
N ALA A 169 12.24 43.50 44.49
CA ALA A 169 11.10 44.38 44.82
C ALA A 169 9.82 44.21 43.96
N GLU A 170 8.58 44.39 44.43
CA GLU A 170 7.89 44.44 45.73
C GLU A 170 6.40 44.69 45.36
N GLN A 171 5.47 44.36 46.26
CA GLN A 171 4.14 45.00 46.44
C GLN A 171 2.95 44.65 45.50
N THR A 172 1.99 43.90 46.07
CA THR A 172 0.51 44.02 45.95
C THR A 172 0.06 45.47 46.31
N PRO A 173 -1.12 46.06 45.93
CA PRO A 173 -2.43 45.39 45.77
C PRO A 173 -3.50 46.01 44.80
N ALA A 174 -4.66 45.34 44.78
CA ALA A 174 -6.04 45.86 44.69
C ALA A 174 -6.72 46.23 43.34
N ASP A 175 -7.84 45.50 43.14
CA ASP A 175 -9.17 45.89 42.64
C ASP A 175 -9.38 46.57 41.27
N THR A 176 -10.24 45.95 40.45
CA THR A 176 -11.53 46.52 39.97
C THR A 176 -12.25 45.52 39.01
N GLN A 177 -13.41 45.01 39.43
CA GLN A 177 -14.47 44.39 38.58
C GLN A 177 -15.20 45.49 37.75
N PRO A 178 -16.17 45.21 36.84
CA PRO A 178 -16.58 43.99 36.12
C PRO A 178 -16.84 44.25 34.59
N GLY A 179 -17.20 43.22 33.82
CA GLY A 179 -17.78 43.43 32.49
C GLY A 179 -18.00 42.14 31.69
N GLU A 180 -19.22 41.62 31.72
CA GLU A 180 -19.70 40.57 30.83
C GLU A 180 -19.64 41.01 29.36
N ALA A 181 -19.03 40.18 28.50
CA ALA A 181 -19.41 40.05 27.10
C ALA A 181 -18.89 38.71 26.54
N VAL A 182 -19.80 37.75 26.42
CA VAL A 182 -19.66 36.50 25.67
C VAL A 182 -19.17 36.75 24.25
N GLN A 183 -18.06 36.13 23.81
CA GLN A 183 -17.84 35.77 22.39
C GLN A 183 -17.07 34.45 22.26
N ASN A 184 -17.60 33.57 21.42
CA ASN A 184 -17.25 32.18 21.14
C ASN A 184 -15.96 32.04 20.31
N GLU A 185 -14.81 31.61 20.85
CA GLU A 185 -13.65 31.20 20.02
C GLU A 185 -12.68 30.20 20.70
N SER A 186 -13.15 29.12 21.34
CA SER A 186 -12.22 28.14 21.95
C SER A 186 -12.53 26.66 21.74
N VAL A 187 -13.45 26.30 20.84
CA VAL A 187 -13.86 24.89 20.66
C VAL A 187 -12.96 24.13 19.66
N SER A 188 -12.17 24.81 18.83
CA SER A 188 -11.42 24.16 17.75
C SER A 188 -10.06 23.59 18.15
N THR A 189 -9.38 24.17 19.14
CA THR A 189 -8.00 23.77 19.49
C THR A 189 -7.94 22.56 20.43
N ASP A 190 -8.91 22.39 21.33
CA ASP A 190 -8.92 21.29 22.32
C ASP A 190 -9.20 19.92 21.67
N LEU A 191 -10.12 19.89 20.69
CA LEU A 191 -10.49 18.66 19.96
C LEU A 191 -9.38 18.11 19.07
N GLU A 192 -8.49 18.97 18.54
CA GLU A 192 -7.37 18.50 17.73
C GLU A 192 -6.30 17.80 18.56
N ASP A 193 -6.23 18.10 19.87
CA ASP A 193 -5.31 17.49 20.80
C ASP A 193 -5.84 16.23 21.51
N ASP A 194 -7.15 16.02 21.48
CA ASP A 194 -7.81 14.81 21.99
C ASP A 194 -7.27 13.54 21.32
N PHE A 195 -6.78 12.61 22.15
CA PHE A 195 -6.25 11.33 21.72
C PHE A 195 -7.28 10.52 20.91
N GLU A 196 -8.56 10.56 21.30
CA GLU A 196 -9.62 9.84 20.59
C GLU A 196 -9.86 10.42 19.20
N PHE A 197 -9.80 11.74 19.05
CA PHE A 197 -9.91 12.41 17.76
C PHE A 197 -8.70 12.10 16.87
N LYS A 198 -7.47 12.16 17.40
CA LYS A 198 -6.25 11.75 16.68
C LYS A 198 -6.33 10.29 16.21
N ARG A 199 -6.83 9.39 17.07
CA ARG A 199 -7.06 7.98 16.72
C ARG A 199 -8.08 7.82 15.60
N LEU A 200 -9.21 8.53 15.68
CA LEU A 200 -10.27 8.47 14.67
C LEU A 200 -9.82 9.06 13.33
N LYS A 201 -9.09 10.19 13.36
CA LYS A 201 -8.48 10.84 12.19
C LYS A 201 -7.48 9.92 11.49
N ALA A 202 -6.59 9.28 12.25
CA ALA A 202 -5.63 8.31 11.70
C ALA A 202 -6.33 7.10 11.07
N MET A 203 -7.36 6.57 11.73
CA MET A 203 -8.13 5.43 11.24
C MET A 203 -8.91 5.80 9.96
N TYR A 204 -9.51 7.00 9.92
CA TYR A 204 -10.19 7.53 8.73
C TYR A 204 -9.22 7.69 7.55
N CYS A 205 -8.04 8.29 7.77
CA CYS A 205 -7.04 8.45 6.70
C CYS A 205 -6.59 7.11 6.11
N LEU A 206 -6.42 6.08 6.95
CA LEU A 206 -6.09 4.72 6.50
C LEU A 206 -7.21 4.06 5.70
N LEU A 207 -8.46 4.24 6.11
CA LEU A 207 -9.63 3.57 5.52
C LEU A 207 -10.18 4.28 4.28
N LYS A 208 -9.93 5.59 4.16
CA LYS A 208 -10.40 6.42 3.04
C LYS A 208 -9.95 5.86 1.69
N ASP A 209 -8.69 5.43 1.59
CA ASP A 209 -8.13 4.88 0.35
C ASP A 209 -8.68 3.48 0.02
N SER A 210 -9.30 2.81 1.00
CA SER A 210 -9.91 1.48 0.86
C SER A 210 -11.44 1.49 0.67
N GLY A 211 -12.06 2.67 0.59
CA GLY A 211 -13.49 2.81 0.23
C GLY A 211 -14.50 2.51 1.34
N TYR A 212 -14.08 2.39 2.60
CA TYR A 212 -14.98 2.13 3.72
C TYR A 212 -15.44 3.45 4.39
N THR A 213 -16.76 3.63 4.55
CA THR A 213 -17.34 4.76 5.29
C THR A 213 -17.62 4.38 6.74
N LEU A 214 -17.00 5.08 7.70
CA LEU A 214 -17.27 4.88 9.12
C LEU A 214 -18.68 5.40 9.46
N ARG A 215 -19.56 4.52 9.98
CA ARG A 215 -20.85 4.91 10.56
C ARG A 215 -20.69 5.11 12.06
N LEU A 216 -20.83 6.34 12.52
CA LEU A 216 -20.85 6.67 13.94
C LEU A 216 -22.29 6.50 14.44
N SER A 217 -22.53 5.46 15.23
CA SER A 217 -23.79 5.29 15.95
C SER A 217 -23.64 5.94 17.33
N GLN A 218 -24.55 6.85 17.68
CA GLN A 218 -24.56 7.52 18.98
C GLN A 218 -24.75 6.48 20.09
N ARG A 219 -23.87 6.52 21.10
CA ARG A 219 -23.97 5.67 22.27
C ARG A 219 -24.96 6.31 23.24
N GLU A 220 -26.11 5.69 23.47
CA GLU A 220 -26.98 6.04 24.60
C GLU A 220 -26.25 5.73 25.91
N GLU A 221 -26.08 6.73 26.77
CA GLU A 221 -25.68 6.57 28.15
C GLU A 221 -26.81 5.90 28.92
N THR A 222 -26.58 4.70 29.44
CA THR A 222 -27.54 4.05 30.32
C THR A 222 -27.41 4.65 31.73
N GLU A 223 -28.40 5.46 32.09
CA GLU A 223 -28.65 5.92 33.46
C GLU A 223 -28.77 4.75 34.45
N THR A 224 -28.32 5.04 35.67
CA THR A 224 -28.42 4.25 36.91
C THR A 224 -29.78 3.59 37.16
N PRO A 225 -29.85 2.34 37.68
CA PRO A 225 -31.13 1.72 38.07
C PRO A 225 -31.48 2.01 39.55
N PRO A 226 -32.74 2.41 39.87
CA PRO A 226 -33.31 2.27 41.21
C PRO A 226 -34.24 1.02 41.30
N PRO A 227 -34.67 0.63 42.52
CA PRO A 227 -34.52 -0.74 43.00
C PRO A 227 -35.79 -1.61 42.93
N GLY A 228 -35.57 -2.93 42.84
CA GLY A 228 -36.38 -3.96 43.48
C GLY A 228 -37.71 -4.35 42.81
N GLY A 229 -37.86 -5.65 42.53
CA GLY A 229 -39.15 -6.26 42.20
C GLY A 229 -38.97 -7.51 41.33
N GLY A 230 -39.31 -8.68 41.85
CA GLY A 230 -38.91 -9.96 41.28
C GLY A 230 -39.90 -10.63 40.31
N VAL A 231 -39.37 -11.75 39.79
CA VAL A 231 -40.01 -13.02 39.38
C VAL A 231 -40.77 -13.09 38.05
N ALA A 232 -40.52 -14.24 37.39
CA ALA A 232 -41.27 -14.94 36.33
C ALA A 232 -40.89 -14.58 34.89
N SER A 233 -40.74 -15.51 33.94
CA SER A 233 -40.86 -16.98 33.92
C SER A 233 -40.32 -17.46 32.56
N ILE A 234 -39.75 -18.66 32.58
CA ILE A 234 -39.25 -19.41 31.42
C ILE A 234 -40.37 -19.73 30.44
N SER A 235 -40.13 -19.57 29.13
CA SER A 235 -40.73 -20.42 28.09
C SER A 235 -39.90 -20.40 26.81
N PHE A 236 -39.44 -21.58 26.38
CA PHE A 236 -38.94 -21.87 25.04
C PHE A 236 -40.13 -22.36 24.19
N PRO A 237 -40.15 -22.12 22.87
CA PRO A 237 -40.87 -22.98 21.95
C PRO A 237 -39.92 -23.90 21.18
N GLU A 238 -40.35 -25.15 21.15
CA GLU A 238 -39.83 -26.32 20.46
C GLU A 238 -40.04 -26.23 18.94
N ALA A 239 -39.13 -26.85 18.19
CA ALA A 239 -39.17 -26.95 16.75
C ALA A 239 -40.13 -28.05 16.28
N ALA A 240 -40.99 -27.71 15.32
CA ALA A 240 -41.51 -28.61 14.30
C ALA A 240 -41.78 -27.79 13.03
#